data_AF-A0A7W7IW48-F1
#
_entry.id   AF-A0A7W7IW48-F1
#
_cell.length_a   1.000
_cell.length_b   1.000
_cell.length_c   1.000
_cell.angle_alpha   90.00
_cell.angle_beta   90.00
_cell.angle_gamma   90.00
#
_symmetry.space_group_name_H-M   'P 1'
#
loop_
_entity.id
_entity.type
_entity.pdbx_description
1 polymer ?
#
loop_
_entity_poly.entity_id
_entity_poly.type
_entity_poly.pdbx_seq_one_letter_code
_entity_poly.pdbx_strand_id
1 'polypeptide(L)'
;MEYLYRLLNFNESIFYQFLSAIFSIVLTVTIIYIKREIERNNRENYYNGIATKDHIFGDIKIKIDEELPRENYLQLITMWAIQPLLLLVLISFIDNQNTYIKICLFFSLIIFTLLHEFLTGLKYSDNKKYQVTMLFVWLISFSILSYEKNNIEKEPTKSKTAYSVRIHQNFT
;
A
#
# COMPACT_ATOMS: atom_id res chain seq x y z
N MET A 1 -9.42 -4.46 -30.82
CA MET A 1 -8.08 -3.82 -30.79
C MET A 1 -8.14 -2.42 -30.17
N GLU A 2 -9.07 -1.55 -30.56
CA GLU A 2 -9.25 -0.21 -29.95
C GLU A 2 -9.55 -0.21 -28.44
N TYR A 3 -10.35 -1.17 -27.96
CA TYR A 3 -10.64 -1.32 -26.52
C TYR A 3 -9.40 -1.70 -25.70
N LEU A 4 -8.47 -2.46 -26.30
CA LEU A 4 -7.25 -2.91 -25.64
C LEU A 4 -6.21 -1.78 -25.59
N TYR A 5 -6.16 -0.95 -26.64
CA TYR A 5 -5.42 0.32 -26.64
C TYR A 5 -6.01 1.36 -25.68
N ARG A 6 -7.34 1.45 -25.53
CA ARG A 6 -8.00 2.34 -24.56
C ARG A 6 -7.73 1.95 -23.10
N LEU A 7 -7.58 0.66 -22.82
CA LEU A 7 -7.17 0.15 -21.50
C LEU A 7 -5.70 0.52 -21.19
N LEU A 8 -4.90 0.78 -22.22
CA LEU A 8 -3.47 1.09 -22.20
C LEU A 8 -3.16 2.59 -22.34
N ASN A 9 -4.15 3.48 -22.18
CA ASN A 9 -3.83 4.89 -21.95
C ASN A 9 -3.11 4.97 -20.60
N PHE A 10 -1.80 5.04 -20.65
CA PHE A 10 -0.95 5.13 -19.48
C PHE A 10 -1.13 6.51 -18.85
N ASN A 11 -1.75 6.56 -17.68
CA ASN A 11 -1.84 7.79 -16.92
C ASN A 11 -0.56 7.97 -16.10
N GLU A 12 0.35 8.81 -16.57
CA GLU A 12 1.64 9.06 -15.92
C GLU A 12 1.47 9.48 -14.46
N SER A 13 0.48 10.33 -14.16
CA SER A 13 0.23 10.81 -12.80
C SER A 13 -0.10 9.67 -11.83
N ILE A 14 -0.97 8.75 -12.22
CA ILE A 14 -1.31 7.58 -11.39
C ILE A 14 -0.14 6.64 -11.26
N PHE A 15 0.62 6.43 -12.34
CA PHE A 15 1.81 5.60 -12.28
C PHE A 15 2.84 6.15 -11.28
N TYR A 16 3.10 7.45 -11.27
CA TYR A 16 3.99 8.08 -10.29
C TYR A 16 3.44 7.96 -8.85
N GLN A 17 2.13 8.13 -8.66
CA GLN A 17 1.51 7.93 -7.34
C GLN A 17 1.64 6.48 -6.86
N PHE A 18 1.46 5.51 -7.76
CA PHE A 18 1.63 4.08 -7.48
C PHE A 18 3.08 3.72 -7.15
N LEU A 19 4.04 4.21 -7.94
CA LEU A 19 5.46 3.99 -7.69
C LEU A 19 5.91 4.63 -6.36
N SER A 20 5.42 5.83 -6.06
CA SER A 20 5.67 6.51 -4.79
C SER A 20 5.14 5.69 -3.60
N ALA A 21 3.95 5.10 -3.74
CA ALA A 21 3.38 4.24 -2.71
C ALA A 21 4.19 2.94 -2.51
N ILE A 22 4.65 2.29 -3.59
CA ILE A 22 5.56 1.13 -3.50
C ILE A 22 6.86 1.53 -2.81
N PHE A 23 7.46 2.65 -3.20
CA PHE A 23 8.69 3.14 -2.60
C PHE A 23 8.51 3.40 -1.10
N SER A 24 7.38 3.98 -0.68
CA SER A 24 7.05 4.19 0.73
C SER A 24 6.95 2.87 1.51
N ILE A 25 6.39 1.79 0.94
CA ILE A 25 6.37 0.46 1.56
C ILE A 25 7.79 -0.05 1.75
N VAL A 26 8.57 -0.07 0.67
CA VAL A 26 9.94 -0.61 0.68
C VAL A 26 10.79 0.14 1.71
N LEU A 27 10.69 1.47 1.75
CA LEU A 27 11.39 2.29 2.73
C LEU A 27 10.98 1.93 4.17
N THR A 28 9.67 1.91 4.44
CA THR A 28 9.12 1.62 5.77
C THR A 28 9.57 0.24 6.25
N VAL A 29 9.43 -0.78 5.40
CA VAL A 29 9.81 -2.15 5.71
C VAL A 29 11.32 -2.26 5.92
N THR A 30 12.13 -1.56 5.12
CA THR A 30 13.59 -1.53 5.30
C THR A 30 13.98 -0.95 6.65
N ILE A 31 13.35 0.16 7.06
CA ILE A 31 13.61 0.77 8.37
C ILE A 31 13.23 -0.19 9.50
N ILE A 32 12.05 -0.82 9.42
CA ILE A 32 11.60 -1.80 10.42
C ILE A 32 12.54 -2.99 10.50
N TYR A 33 12.94 -3.54 9.34
CA TYR A 33 13.85 -4.66 9.25
C TYR A 33 15.21 -4.35 9.88
N ILE A 34 15.82 -3.21 9.51
CA ILE A 34 17.09 -2.76 10.09
C ILE A 34 16.98 -2.57 11.60
N LYS A 35 15.90 -1.92 12.06
CA LYS A 35 15.68 -1.68 13.50
C LYS A 35 15.61 -3.00 14.28
N ARG A 36 14.90 -3.99 13.75
CA ARG A 36 14.77 -5.33 14.37
C ARG A 36 16.09 -6.09 14.38
N GLU A 37 16.86 -6.05 13.30
CA GLU A 37 18.18 -6.67 13.24
C GLU A 37 19.17 -6.02 14.22
N ILE A 38 19.14 -4.69 14.37
CA ILE A 38 19.92 -3.99 15.39
C ILE A 38 19.51 -4.42 16.81
N GLU A 39 18.21 -4.50 17.09
CA GLU A 39 17.73 -4.96 18.39
C GLU A 39 18.18 -6.38 18.71
N ARG A 40 18.07 -7.28 17.73
CA ARG A 40 18.51 -8.66 17.83
C ARG A 40 20.01 -8.76 18.10
N ASN A 41 20.84 -8.02 17.37
CA ASN A 41 22.30 -7.97 17.58
C ASN A 41 22.65 -7.41 18.96
N ASN A 42 21.93 -6.38 19.44
CA ASN A 42 22.14 -5.83 20.77
C ASN A 42 21.81 -6.84 21.88
N ARG A 43 20.73 -7.62 21.73
CA ARG A 43 20.38 -8.69 22.67
C ARG A 43 21.38 -9.85 22.61
N GLU A 44 21.87 -10.20 21.43
CA GLU A 44 22.93 -11.20 21.27
C GLU A 44 24.20 -10.79 22.01
N ASN A 45 24.65 -9.54 21.83
CA ASN A 45 25.80 -9.00 22.54
C ASN A 45 25.59 -8.98 24.07
N TYR A 46 24.39 -8.63 24.52
CA TYR A 46 24.03 -8.64 25.95
C TYR A 46 24.13 -10.05 26.55
N TYR A 47 23.49 -11.04 25.93
CA TYR A 47 23.51 -12.42 26.43
C TYR A 47 24.90 -13.05 26.35
N ASN A 48 25.68 -12.78 25.30
CA ASN A 48 27.07 -13.22 25.20
C ASN A 48 27.96 -12.62 26.30
N GLY A 49 27.72 -11.35 26.67
CA GLY A 49 28.41 -10.67 27.78
C GLY A 49 28.06 -11.22 29.16
N ILE A 50 26.89 -11.83 29.34
CA ILE A 50 26.46 -12.47 30.59
C ILE A 50 26.93 -13.91 30.67
N ALA A 51 26.82 -14.67 29.58
CA ALA A 51 27.27 -16.07 29.53
C ALA A 51 28.77 -16.21 29.81
N THR A 52 29.57 -15.22 29.41
CA THR A 52 31.01 -15.15 29.73
C THR A 52 31.31 -14.87 31.21
N LYS A 53 30.36 -14.28 31.97
CA LYS A 53 30.53 -13.97 33.40
C LYS A 53 29.94 -15.04 34.32
N ASP A 54 28.79 -15.61 33.95
CA ASP A 54 27.98 -16.45 34.85
C ASP A 54 27.98 -17.94 34.48
N HIS A 55 28.83 -18.38 33.54
CA HIS A 55 28.91 -19.79 33.08
C HIS A 55 27.54 -20.39 32.68
N ILE A 56 26.64 -19.58 32.14
CA ILE A 56 25.33 -20.04 31.69
C ILE A 56 25.51 -20.76 30.34
N PHE A 57 25.53 -22.08 30.38
CA PHE A 57 25.56 -22.94 29.19
C PHE A 57 24.14 -23.17 28.67
N GLY A 58 23.63 -22.21 27.92
CA GLY A 58 22.40 -22.34 27.14
C GLY A 58 22.62 -21.85 25.72
N ASP A 59 21.86 -22.38 24.75
CA ASP A 59 21.96 -21.92 23.37
C ASP A 59 21.31 -20.54 23.24
N ILE A 60 22.12 -19.49 23.41
CA ILE A 60 21.72 -18.07 23.37
C ILE A 60 20.93 -17.78 22.09
N LYS A 61 21.28 -18.45 20.98
CA LYS A 61 20.58 -18.29 19.70
C LYS A 61 19.13 -18.75 19.77
N ILE A 62 18.85 -19.87 20.42
CA ILE A 62 17.48 -20.39 20.59
C ILE A 62 16.65 -19.40 21.42
N LYS A 63 17.21 -18.88 22.52
CA LYS A 63 16.52 -17.91 23.36
C LYS A 63 16.21 -16.60 22.62
N ILE A 64 17.15 -16.12 21.79
CA ILE A 64 16.94 -14.93 20.96
C ILE A 64 15.91 -15.18 19.86
N ASP A 65 15.94 -16.36 19.23
CA ASP A 65 14.97 -16.73 18.19
C ASP A 65 13.55 -16.94 18.77
N GLU A 66 13.42 -17.35 20.04
CA GLU A 66 12.14 -17.40 20.75
C GLU A 66 11.61 -16.00 21.14
N GLU A 67 12.48 -15.11 21.62
CA GLU A 67 12.09 -13.75 22.02
C GLU A 67 11.88 -12.80 20.83
N LEU A 68 12.67 -12.96 19.77
CA LEU A 68 12.74 -12.13 18.57
C LEU A 68 12.90 -13.03 17.33
N PRO A 69 11.81 -13.70 16.91
CA PRO A 69 11.85 -14.54 15.73
C PRO A 69 12.27 -13.73 14.51
N ARG A 70 13.09 -14.34 13.66
CA ARG A 70 13.47 -13.74 12.37
C ARG A 70 12.24 -13.63 11.49
N GLU A 71 11.84 -12.41 11.22
CA GLU A 71 10.81 -12.14 10.22
C GLU A 71 11.46 -12.02 8.84
N ASN A 72 10.82 -12.64 7.85
CA ASN A 72 11.28 -12.52 6.49
C ASN A 72 10.94 -11.15 5.92
N TYR A 73 11.82 -10.58 5.09
CA TYR A 73 11.57 -9.28 4.46
C TYR A 73 10.26 -9.26 3.65
N LEU A 74 9.94 -10.35 2.95
CA LEU A 74 8.67 -10.51 2.22
C LEU A 74 7.44 -10.59 3.13
N GLN A 75 7.59 -11.20 4.30
CA GLN A 75 6.53 -11.27 5.31
C GLN A 75 6.21 -9.86 5.82
N LEU A 76 7.25 -9.09 6.15
CA LEU A 76 7.12 -7.69 6.53
C LEU A 76 6.49 -6.85 5.41
N ILE A 77 6.94 -6.99 4.16
CA ILE A 77 6.27 -6.31 3.04
C ILE A 77 4.77 -6.62 3.04
N THR A 78 4.40 -7.88 3.21
CA THR A 78 3.00 -8.31 3.15
C THR A 78 2.18 -7.73 4.31
N MET A 79 2.74 -7.64 5.51
CA MET A 79 2.10 -7.02 6.67
C MET A 79 1.86 -5.51 6.50
N TRP A 80 2.77 -4.82 5.82
CA TRP A 80 2.73 -3.36 5.72
C TRP A 80 2.19 -2.83 4.38
N ALA A 81 2.03 -3.71 3.37
CA ALA A 81 1.66 -3.31 2.01
C ALA A 81 0.25 -2.73 1.89
N ILE A 82 -0.66 -2.96 2.84
CA ILE A 82 -2.05 -2.48 2.71
C ILE A 82 -2.19 -0.98 3.01
N GLN A 83 -1.38 -0.44 3.93
CA GLN A 83 -1.57 0.92 4.43
C GLN A 83 -1.34 1.99 3.36
N PRO A 84 -0.28 1.90 2.50
CA PRO A 84 -0.08 2.89 1.46
C PRO A 84 -1.13 2.82 0.35
N LEU A 85 -1.75 1.65 0.16
CA LEU A 85 -2.88 1.49 -0.77
C LEU A 85 -4.12 2.24 -0.28
N LEU A 86 -4.43 2.14 1.02
CA LEU A 86 -5.50 2.91 1.64
C LEU A 86 -5.27 4.42 1.49
N LEU A 87 -4.04 4.87 1.70
CA LEU A 87 -3.66 6.28 1.57
C LEU A 87 -3.77 6.79 0.13
N LEU A 88 -3.38 5.96 -0.85
CA LEU A 88 -3.55 6.25 -2.28
C LEU A 88 -5.00 6.49 -2.67
N VAL A 89 -5.90 5.62 -2.20
CA VAL A 89 -7.34 5.76 -2.44
C VAL A 89 -7.91 6.98 -1.72
N LEU A 90 -7.44 7.27 -0.49
CA LEU A 90 -7.85 8.47 0.25
C LEU A 90 -7.41 9.76 -0.47
N ILE A 91 -6.16 9.84 -0.95
CA ILE A 91 -5.69 10.97 -1.76
C ILE A 91 -6.53 11.12 -3.02
N SER A 92 -6.79 10.01 -3.71
CA SER A 92 -7.67 10.03 -4.88
C SER A 92 -9.06 10.55 -4.50
N PHE A 93 -9.62 10.17 -3.35
CA PHE A 93 -10.93 10.60 -2.83
C PHE A 93 -11.05 12.12 -2.66
N ILE A 94 -9.95 12.81 -2.37
CA ILE A 94 -9.91 14.26 -2.14
C ILE A 94 -10.08 15.07 -3.44
N ASP A 95 -9.80 14.48 -4.62
CA ASP A 95 -9.87 15.17 -5.94
C ASP A 95 -11.32 15.50 -6.44
N ASN A 96 -12.31 15.58 -5.54
CA ASN A 96 -13.68 16.13 -5.72
C ASN A 96 -14.60 15.48 -6.78
N GLN A 97 -14.13 14.50 -7.56
CA GLN A 97 -14.98 13.67 -8.43
C GLN A 97 -15.15 12.29 -7.78
N ASN A 98 -16.15 12.16 -6.90
CA ASN A 98 -16.42 10.92 -6.20
C ASN A 98 -17.50 10.12 -6.92
N THR A 99 -17.06 9.13 -7.69
CA THR A 99 -17.95 8.13 -8.29
C THR A 99 -18.36 7.07 -7.25
N TYR A 100 -19.53 6.45 -7.44
CA TYR A 100 -20.00 5.37 -6.57
C TYR A 100 -18.97 4.22 -6.43
N ILE A 101 -18.27 3.91 -7.52
CA ILE A 101 -17.24 2.86 -7.56
C ILE A 101 -16.09 3.18 -6.59
N LYS A 102 -15.64 4.43 -6.57
CA LYS A 102 -14.56 4.90 -5.70
C LYS A 102 -14.94 4.87 -4.22
N ILE A 103 -16.18 5.25 -3.91
CA ILE A 103 -16.73 5.14 -2.54
C ILE A 103 -16.75 3.67 -2.11
N CYS A 104 -17.28 2.77 -2.95
CA CYS A 104 -17.30 1.33 -2.65
C CYS A 104 -15.89 0.75 -2.49
N LEU A 105 -14.94 1.15 -3.34
CA LEU A 105 -13.55 0.74 -3.25
C LEU A 105 -12.92 1.18 -1.93
N PHE A 106 -13.11 2.44 -1.54
CA PHE A 106 -12.60 2.99 -0.28
C PHE A 106 -13.14 2.23 0.94
N PHE A 107 -14.46 2.05 1.05
CA PHE A 107 -15.05 1.30 2.17
C PHE A 107 -14.60 -0.16 2.19
N SER A 108 -14.52 -0.82 1.02
CA SER A 108 -14.03 -2.19 0.92
C SER A 108 -12.58 -2.30 1.39
N LEU A 109 -11.73 -1.34 1.02
CA LEU A 109 -10.33 -1.26 1.45
C LEU A 109 -10.20 -1.00 2.95
N ILE A 110 -11.04 -0.17 3.55
CA ILE A 110 -11.06 0.03 5.01
C ILE A 110 -11.38 -1.30 5.70
N ILE A 111 -12.47 -1.95 5.32
CA ILE A 111 -12.87 -3.23 5.92
C ILE A 111 -11.76 -4.26 5.74
N PHE A 112 -11.20 -4.35 4.54
CA PHE A 112 -10.10 -5.26 4.25
C PHE A 112 -8.83 -4.93 5.07
N THR A 113 -8.51 -3.65 5.26
CA THR A 113 -7.37 -3.21 6.08
C THR A 113 -7.56 -3.60 7.53
N LEU A 114 -8.75 -3.43 8.10
CA LEU A 114 -9.05 -3.86 9.46
C LEU A 114 -8.95 -5.40 9.59
N LEU A 115 -9.49 -6.15 8.63
CA LEU A 115 -9.35 -7.62 8.60
C LEU A 115 -7.89 -8.05 8.40
N HIS A 116 -7.12 -7.31 7.62
CA HIS A 116 -5.69 -7.51 7.43
C HIS A 116 -4.96 -7.33 8.77
N GLU A 117 -5.09 -6.17 9.39
CA GLU A 117 -4.34 -5.81 10.60
C GLU A 117 -4.71 -6.66 11.81
N PHE A 118 -6.01 -6.90 12.05
CA PHE A 118 -6.46 -7.58 13.27
C PHE A 118 -6.55 -9.10 13.16
N LEU A 119 -6.73 -9.68 11.97
CA LEU A 119 -6.98 -11.13 11.83
C LEU A 119 -5.93 -11.86 11.02
N THR A 120 -5.46 -11.29 9.91
CA THR A 120 -4.82 -12.09 8.86
C THR A 120 -3.35 -11.76 8.62
N GLY A 121 -2.91 -10.52 8.85
CA GLY A 121 -1.55 -10.05 8.65
C GLY A 121 -0.55 -10.77 9.56
N LEU A 122 -0.85 -10.88 10.85
CA LEU A 122 0.00 -11.61 11.79
C LEU A 122 0.03 -13.12 11.53
N LYS A 123 -1.13 -13.71 11.20
CA LYS A 123 -1.27 -15.17 11.10
C LYS A 123 -0.84 -15.76 9.75
N TYR A 124 -1.02 -15.02 8.66
CA TYR A 124 -0.89 -15.54 7.30
C TYR A 124 0.11 -14.78 6.43
N SER A 125 0.86 -13.80 6.98
CA SER A 125 1.88 -13.07 6.22
C SER A 125 2.98 -13.96 5.61
N ASP A 126 3.25 -15.12 6.22
CA ASP A 126 4.19 -16.12 5.68
C ASP A 126 3.59 -17.02 4.60
N ASN A 127 2.26 -17.01 4.44
CA ASN A 127 1.59 -17.87 3.48
C ASN A 127 1.68 -17.27 2.08
N LYS A 128 2.38 -17.96 1.16
CA LYS A 128 2.51 -17.55 -0.24
C LYS A 128 1.18 -17.22 -0.92
N LYS A 129 0.11 -17.97 -0.63
CA LYS A 129 -1.21 -17.69 -1.21
C LYS A 129 -1.73 -16.33 -0.76
N TYR A 130 -1.53 -15.99 0.50
CA TYR A 130 -1.92 -14.70 1.06
C TYR A 130 -1.11 -13.55 0.48
N GLN A 131 0.21 -13.73 0.34
CA GLN A 131 1.10 -12.76 -0.32
C GLN A 131 0.64 -12.47 -1.76
N VAL A 132 0.27 -13.51 -2.51
CA VAL A 132 -0.29 -13.37 -3.87
C VAL A 132 -1.64 -12.64 -3.85
N THR A 133 -2.52 -12.93 -2.89
CA THR A 133 -3.78 -12.18 -2.72
C THR A 133 -3.54 -10.69 -2.51
N MET A 134 -2.53 -10.32 -1.71
CA MET A 134 -2.17 -8.91 -1.48
C MET A 134 -1.72 -8.22 -2.78
N LEU A 135 -0.94 -8.90 -3.61
CA LEU A 135 -0.56 -8.40 -4.94
C LEU A 135 -1.78 -8.19 -5.84
N PHE A 136 -2.76 -9.10 -5.81
CA PHE A 136 -4.00 -8.92 -6.58
C PHE A 136 -4.82 -7.73 -6.09
N VAL A 137 -4.93 -7.51 -4.78
CA VAL A 137 -5.62 -6.34 -4.21
C VAL A 137 -4.96 -5.04 -4.71
N TRP A 138 -3.63 -5.01 -4.78
CA TRP A 138 -2.88 -3.91 -5.37
C TRP A 138 -3.18 -3.70 -6.85
N LEU A 139 -3.12 -4.76 -7.66
CA LEU A 139 -3.39 -4.68 -9.12
C LEU A 139 -4.82 -4.22 -9.42
N ILE A 140 -5.82 -4.73 -8.69
CA ILE A 140 -7.23 -4.36 -8.86
C ILE A 140 -7.42 -2.88 -8.50
N SER A 141 -6.89 -2.45 -7.36
CA SER A 141 -7.00 -1.06 -6.91
C SER A 141 -6.33 -0.10 -7.88
N PHE A 142 -5.12 -0.44 -8.37
CA PHE A 142 -4.43 0.34 -9.39
C PHE A 142 -5.23 0.42 -10.70
N SER A 143 -5.79 -0.70 -11.15
CA SER A 143 -6.56 -0.75 -12.40
C SER A 143 -7.80 0.13 -12.32
N ILE A 144 -8.51 0.12 -11.20
CA ILE A 144 -9.71 0.94 -10.98
C ILE A 144 -9.36 2.43 -10.97
N LEU A 145 -8.34 2.81 -10.20
CA LEU A 145 -7.87 4.20 -10.13
C LEU A 145 -7.41 4.69 -11.51
N SER A 146 -6.64 3.86 -12.24
CA SER A 146 -6.13 4.16 -13.58
C SER A 146 -7.25 4.37 -14.58
N TYR A 147 -8.26 3.49 -14.57
CA TYR A 147 -9.41 3.60 -15.46
C TYR A 147 -10.21 4.89 -15.23
N GLU A 148 -10.45 5.27 -13.98
CA GLU A 148 -11.21 6.47 -13.63
C GLU A 148 -10.53 7.74 -14.16
N LYS A 149 -9.26 7.95 -13.84
CA LYS A 149 -8.55 9.18 -14.23
C LYS A 149 -8.36 9.31 -15.74
N ASN A 150 -8.21 8.19 -16.44
CA ASN A 150 -8.21 8.16 -17.91
C ASN A 150 -9.54 8.57 -18.55
N ASN A 151 -10.67 8.40 -17.86
CA ASN A 151 -11.97 8.86 -18.35
C ASN A 151 -12.18 10.36 -18.07
N ILE A 152 -11.67 10.86 -16.94
CA ILE A 152 -11.74 12.28 -16.56
C ILE A 152 -10.95 13.14 -17.57
N GLU A 153 -9.75 12.73 -17.95
CA GLU A 153 -8.93 13.47 -18.93
C GLU A 153 -9.53 13.49 -20.36
N LYS A 154 -10.50 12.61 -20.64
CA LYS A 154 -11.14 12.47 -21.95
C LYS A 154 -12.45 13.23 -22.09
N GLU A 155 -13.03 13.78 -21.01
CA GLU A 155 -14.13 14.72 -21.16
C GLU A 155 -13.56 16.06 -21.64
N PRO A 156 -13.80 16.48 -22.91
CA PRO A 156 -13.46 17.83 -23.29
C PRO A 156 -14.25 18.77 -22.40
N THR A 157 -13.57 19.80 -21.90
CA THR A 157 -14.07 20.92 -21.10
C THR A 157 -15.25 21.64 -21.79
N LYS A 158 -16.42 21.00 -21.92
CA LYS A 158 -17.61 21.53 -22.58
C LYS A 158 -18.49 22.38 -21.66
N SER A 159 -18.06 22.62 -20.42
CA SER A 159 -18.90 23.28 -19.42
C SER A 159 -18.66 24.79 -19.24
N LYS A 160 -17.58 25.39 -19.79
CA LYS A 160 -17.29 26.82 -19.56
C LYS A 160 -17.77 27.79 -20.65
N THR A 161 -18.12 27.32 -21.85
CA THR A 161 -18.62 28.19 -22.94
C THR A 161 -20.14 28.26 -23.06
N ALA A 162 -20.90 27.36 -22.44
CA ALA A 162 -22.36 27.40 -22.52
C ALA A 162 -23.00 28.48 -21.62
N TYR A 163 -22.31 28.90 -20.55
CA TYR A 163 -22.80 29.97 -19.66
C TYR A 163 -22.49 31.38 -20.18
N SER A 164 -21.40 31.59 -20.93
CA SER A 164 -21.06 32.91 -21.46
C SER A 164 -21.89 33.30 -22.69
N VAL A 165 -22.38 32.33 -23.47
CA VAL A 165 -23.23 32.63 -24.64
C VAL A 165 -24.67 33.01 -24.23
N ARG A 166 -25.19 32.45 -23.13
CA ARG A 166 -26.55 32.74 -22.67
C ARG A 166 -26.69 34.11 -22.00
N ILE A 167 -25.61 34.66 -21.44
CA ILE A 167 -25.62 36.01 -20.88
C ILE A 167 -25.60 37.05 -22.01
N HIS A 168 -24.95 36.77 -23.15
CA HIS A 168 -24.86 37.77 -24.22
C HIS A 168 -26.13 37.89 -25.08
N GLN A 169 -27.00 36.86 -25.11
CA GLN A 169 -28.27 36.90 -25.84
C GLN A 169 -29.43 37.55 -25.08
N ASN A 170 -29.26 37.86 -23.79
CA ASN A 170 -30.27 38.57 -22.99
C ASN A 170 -30.03 40.09 -22.93
N PHE A 171 -29.08 40.62 -23.72
CA PHE A 171 -28.71 42.05 -23.75
C PHE A 171 -28.69 42.66 -25.17
N THR A 172 -29.32 42.02 -26.15
CA THR A 172 -29.54 42.60 -27.50
C THR A 172 -31.01 42.63 -27.83
#